data_AF-A0A7D6GP06-F1
#
_entry.id   AF-A0A7D6GP06-F1
#
_cell.length_a   1.000
_cell.length_b   1.000
_cell.length_c   1.000
_cell.angle_alpha   90.00
_cell.angle_beta   90.00
_cell.angle_gamma   90.00
#
_symmetry.space_group_name_H-M   'P 1'
#
loop_
_entity.id
_entity.type
_entity.pdbx_description
1 polymer ?
#
loop_
_entity_poly.entity_id
_entity_poly.type
_entity_poly.pdbx_seq_one_letter_code
_entity_poly.pdbx_strand_id
1 'polypeptide(L)' 'MSDTRGELEVEMLLKIVLALVAVLLVLEIVGAVIGSIASLLGPFVLVVQLAIAVMIVLWLLDRI' A
#
# COMPACT_ATOMS: atom_id res chain seq x y z
N MET A 1 8.15 8.03 -41.15
CA MET A 1 7.04 7.50 -40.32
C MET A 1 7.61 6.29 -39.61
N SER A 2 8.10 6.48 -38.38
CA SER A 2 8.78 5.42 -37.63
C SER A 2 7.72 4.48 -37.07
N ASP A 3 7.40 3.44 -37.82
CA ASP A 3 6.47 2.40 -37.40
C ASP A 3 7.20 1.44 -36.44
N THR A 4 7.47 1.92 -35.23
CA THR A 4 8.21 1.20 -34.18
C THR A 4 7.29 0.29 -33.34
N ARG A 5 6.02 0.12 -33.76
CA ARG A 5 5.02 -0.73 -33.11
C ARG A 5 5.34 -2.20 -33.37
N GLY A 6 6.30 -2.75 -32.64
CA GLY A 6 6.70 -4.16 -32.73
C GLY A 6 8.18 -4.46 -32.55
N GLU A 7 9.01 -3.47 -32.21
CA GLU A 7 10.45 -3.69 -31.98
C GLU A 7 10.74 -4.56 -30.73
N LEU A 8 9.75 -4.71 -29.85
CA LEU A 8 9.84 -5.54 -28.66
C LEU A 8 9.53 -7.00 -29.00
N GLU A 9 10.52 -7.87 -28.83
CA GLU A 9 10.35 -9.31 -29.00
C GLU A 9 9.25 -9.85 -28.07
N VAL A 10 8.42 -10.76 -28.61
CA VAL A 10 7.26 -11.34 -27.90
C VAL A 10 7.67 -11.99 -26.58
N GLU A 11 8.83 -12.65 -26.56
CA GLU A 11 9.37 -13.25 -25.34
C GLU A 11 9.69 -12.20 -24.27
N MET A 12 10.23 -11.05 -24.68
CA MET A 12 10.58 -9.97 -23.77
C MET A 12 9.33 -9.30 -23.20
N LEU A 13 8.31 -9.08 -24.05
CA LEU A 13 6.99 -8.62 -23.61
C LEU A 13 6.37 -9.59 -22.61
N LEU A 14 6.42 -10.89 -22.87
CA LEU A 14 5.88 -11.90 -21.97
C LEU A 14 6.59 -11.89 -20.61
N LYS A 15 7.92 -11.75 -20.59
CA LYS A 15 8.70 -11.62 -19.35
C LYS A 15 8.35 -10.36 -18.58
N ILE A 16 8.17 -9.23 -19.26
CA ILE A 16 7.75 -7.97 -18.63
C ILE A 16 6.35 -8.11 -18.02
N VAL A 17 5.40 -8.66 -18.79
CA VAL A 17 4.03 -8.90 -18.29
C VAL A 17 4.06 -9.84 -17.09
N LEU A 18 4.82 -10.93 -17.15
CA LEU A 18 4.96 -11.87 -16.04
C LEU A 18 5.55 -11.20 -14.80
N ALA A 19 6.58 -10.38 -14.95
CA ALA A 19 7.17 -9.61 -13.86
C ALA A 19 6.16 -8.62 -13.27
N LEU A 20 5.40 -7.92 -14.11
CA LEU A 20 4.34 -7.00 -13.67
C LEU A 20 3.25 -7.75 -12.90
N VAL A 21 2.80 -8.90 -13.39
CA VAL A 21 1.83 -9.75 -12.68
C VAL A 21 2.41 -10.22 -11.34
N ALA A 22 3.68 -10.61 -11.30
CA ALA A 22 4.33 -10.99 -10.04
C ALA A 22 4.37 -9.83 -9.03
N VAL A 23 4.70 -8.61 -9.48
CA VAL A 23 4.66 -7.41 -8.63
C VAL A 23 3.24 -7.14 -8.15
N LEU A 24 2.23 -7.26 -9.02
CA LEU A 24 0.83 -7.08 -8.64
C LEU A 24 0.40 -8.09 -7.57
N LEU A 25 0.79 -9.36 -7.70
CA LEU A 25 0.50 -10.39 -6.70
C LEU A 25 1.15 -10.07 -5.35
N VAL A 26 2.39 -9.57 -5.35
CA VAL A 26 3.05 -9.14 -4.11
C VAL A 26 2.30 -7.99 -3.45
N LEU A 27 1.89 -6.98 -4.23
CA LEU A 27 1.10 -5.87 -3.71
C LEU A 27 -0.26 -6.32 -3.18
N GLU A 28 -0.90 -7.28 -3.82
CA GLU A 28 -2.18 -7.86 -3.37
C GLU A 28 -2.01 -8.57 -2.01
N ILE A 29 -0.95 -9.38 -1.86
CA ILE A 29 -0.62 -10.04 -0.58
C ILE A 29 -0.37 -9.00 0.51
N VAL A 30 0.44 -7.97 0.22
CA VAL A 30 0.70 -6.88 1.17
C VAL A 30 -0.59 -6.17 1.56
N GLY A 31 -1.45 -5.87 0.58
CA GLY A 31 -2.77 -5.29 0.81
C GLY A 31 -3.67 -6.15 1.69
N ALA A 32 -3.70 -7.46 1.45
CA ALA A 32 -4.47 -8.41 2.26
C ALA A 32 -3.95 -8.48 3.71
N VAL A 33 -2.63 -8.54 3.90
CA VAL A 33 -2.01 -8.54 5.23
C VAL A 33 -2.33 -7.25 5.98
N ILE A 34 -2.07 -6.08 5.37
CA ILE A 34 -2.40 -4.78 5.98
C ILE A 34 -3.90 -4.68 6.27
N GLY A 35 -4.74 -5.11 5.33
CA GLY A 35 -6.20 -5.10 5.48
C GLY A 35 -6.68 -5.98 6.64
N SER A 36 -6.08 -7.16 6.83
CA SER A 36 -6.40 -8.04 7.97
C SER A 36 -6.02 -7.44 9.32
N ILE A 37 -4.86 -6.76 9.40
CA ILE A 37 -4.44 -6.06 10.62
C ILE A 37 -5.35 -4.86 10.87
N ALA A 38 -5.68 -4.11 9.82
CA ALA A 38 -6.56 -2.96 9.89
C ALA A 38 -7.99 -3.36 10.30
N SER A 39 -8.51 -4.51 9.86
CA SER A 39 -9.85 -4.99 10.23
C SER A 39 -9.93 -5.38 11.71
N LEU A 40 -8.88 -5.98 12.26
CA LEU A 40 -8.72 -6.24 13.70
C LEU A 40 -8.74 -4.93 14.52
N LEU A 41 -8.08 -3.89 14.01
CA LEU A 41 -8.06 -2.57 14.63
C LEU A 41 -9.33 -1.76 14.36
N GLY A 42 -10.11 -2.10 13.33
CA GLY A 42 -11.26 -1.35 12.81
C GLY A 42 -12.20 -0.80 13.88
N PRO A 43 -12.75 -1.65 14.78
CA PRO A 43 -13.63 -1.20 15.85
C PRO A 43 -12.96 -0.24 16.85
N PHE A 44 -11.64 -0.35 17.02
CA PHE A 44 -10.84 0.43 17.97
C PHE A 44 -10.17 1.65 17.34
N VAL A 45 -10.27 1.85 16.01
CA VAL A 45 -9.61 2.99 15.31
C VAL A 45 -9.99 4.32 15.95
N LEU A 46 -11.28 4.52 16.25
CA LEU A 46 -11.77 5.74 16.91
C LEU A 46 -11.12 5.94 18.29
N VAL A 47 -11.02 4.88 19.09
CA VAL A 47 -10.41 4.94 20.43
C VAL A 47 -8.91 5.23 20.34
N VAL A 48 -8.21 4.57 19.42
CA VAL A 48 -6.78 4.78 19.18
C VAL A 48 -6.51 6.21 18.69
N GLN A 49 -7.31 6.73 17.75
CA GLN A 49 -7.20 8.12 17.31
C GLN A 49 -7.46 9.10 18.45
N LEU A 50 -8.50 8.87 19.25
CA LEU A 50 -8.77 9.69 20.43
C LEU A 50 -7.61 9.67 21.42
N ALA A 51 -7.05 8.49 21.71
CA ALA A 51 -5.90 8.35 22.58
C ALA A 51 -4.68 9.11 22.06
N ILE A 52 -4.39 9.01 20.75
CA ILE A 52 -3.32 9.77 20.10
C ILE A 52 -3.60 11.28 20.20
N ALA A 53 -4.82 11.72 19.90
CA ALA A 53 -5.20 13.13 19.96
C ALA A 53 -5.06 13.69 21.39
N VAL A 54 -5.55 12.94 22.39
CA VAL A 54 -5.38 13.28 23.81
C VAL A 54 -3.90 13.35 24.17
N MET A 55 -3.09 12.38 23.74
CA MET A 55 -1.65 12.37 23.99
C MET A 55 -0.95 13.59 23.36
N ILE A 56 -1.33 13.98 22.15
CA ILE A 56 -0.83 15.20 21.47
C ILE A 56 -1.23 16.44 22.27
N VAL A 57 -2.49 16.54 22.71
CA VAL A 57 -2.99 17.70 23.48
C VAL A 57 -2.28 17.81 24.83
N LEU A 58 -2.13 16.70 25.55
CA LEU A 58 -1.42 16.66 26.82
C LEU A 58 0.05 17.03 26.67
N TRP A 59 0.71 16.52 25.62
CA TRP A 59 2.08 16.90 25.29
C TRP A 59 2.21 18.39 24.97
N LEU A 60 1.22 18.96 24.27
CA LEU A 60 1.22 20.39 23.96
C LEU A 60 1.02 21.25 25.21
N LEU A 61 0.10 20.85 26.10
CA LEU A 61 -0.13 21.51 27.38
C LEU A 61 1.09 21.44 28.31
N ASP A 62 1.81 20.32 28.33
CA ASP A 62 3.05 20.16 29.10
C ASP A 62 4.19 21.05 28.57
N ARG A 63 4.14 21.41 27.28
CA ARG A 63 5.17 22.20 26.62
C ARG A 63 4.95 23.72 26.68
N ILE A 64 3.75 24.18 27.01
CA ILE A 64 3.38 25.60 27.14
C ILE A 64 3.61 26.04 28.60
#